data_AF-A0A9P7BJZ7-F1
#
_entry.id   AF-A0A9P7BJZ7-F1
#
_cell.length_a   1.000
_cell.length_b   1.000
_cell.length_c   1.000
_cell.angle_alpha   90.00
_cell.angle_beta   90.00
_cell.angle_gamma   90.00
#
_symmetry.space_group_name_H-M   'P 1'
#
loop_
_entity.id
_entity.type
_entity.pdbx_description
1 polymer ?
#
loop_
_entity_poly.entity_id
_entity_poly.type
_entity_poly.pdbx_seq_one_letter_code
_entity_poly.pdbx_strand_id
1 'polypeptide(L)'
;MDTDLPVQDRETIKQKRTRTKSEPALIQYDIVSDVMKQKADIEIGELIQVAPTLRRKLISECRPKRISTKQQQQEQRQPMIQALDIVDDELNTTAAHSTVYINDKKIKTLVDCGAAKTCMSKELADMLGLEIDAPSESVFTLGNNSKQPALGIIYDVPIEAPIG
;
A
#
# COMPACT_ATOMS: atom_id res chain seq x y z
N MET A 1 -23.70 -2.97 -116.77
CA MET A 1 -22.89 -1.80 -116.37
C MET A 1 -22.81 -1.87 -114.86
N ASP A 2 -21.85 -2.68 -114.43
CA ASP A 2 -21.51 -2.91 -113.03
C ASP A 2 -20.76 -1.70 -112.51
N THR A 3 -21.31 -1.05 -111.49
CA THR A 3 -20.61 0.00 -110.73
C THR A 3 -20.67 -0.39 -109.26
N ASP A 4 -19.64 -1.14 -108.84
CA ASP A 4 -19.28 -1.34 -107.45
C ASP A 4 -18.79 -0.02 -106.83
N LEU A 5 -19.40 0.36 -105.70
CA LEU A 5 -18.86 1.36 -104.78
C LEU A 5 -18.40 0.62 -103.52
N PRO A 6 -17.19 0.88 -102.99
CA PRO A 6 -16.67 0.10 -101.88
C PRO A 6 -17.40 0.48 -100.59
N VAL A 7 -18.02 -0.53 -99.95
CA VAL A 7 -18.48 -0.44 -98.56
C VAL A 7 -17.23 -0.42 -97.67
N GLN A 8 -17.00 0.71 -96.99
CA GLN A 8 -16.00 0.79 -95.93
C GLN A 8 -16.56 0.13 -94.68
N ASP A 9 -16.10 -1.08 -94.40
CA ASP A 9 -16.39 -1.76 -93.15
C ASP A 9 -15.78 -0.95 -91.98
N ARG A 10 -16.65 -0.42 -91.11
CA ARG A 10 -16.22 0.08 -89.81
C ARG A 10 -15.72 -1.11 -89.00
N GLU A 11 -14.40 -1.20 -88.82
CA GLU A 11 -13.80 -2.12 -87.86
C GLU A 11 -14.38 -1.82 -86.47
N THR A 12 -15.34 -2.64 -86.04
CA THR A 12 -15.77 -2.67 -84.66
C THR A 12 -14.70 -3.39 -83.87
N ILE A 13 -13.79 -2.63 -83.26
CA ILE A 13 -12.84 -3.14 -82.28
C ILE A 13 -13.65 -3.67 -81.09
N LYS A 14 -14.03 -4.94 -81.13
CA LYS A 14 -14.58 -5.66 -79.97
C LYS A 14 -13.45 -5.83 -78.97
N GLN A 15 -13.34 -4.90 -78.03
CA GLN A 15 -12.48 -5.07 -76.87
C GLN A 15 -12.94 -6.33 -76.10
N LYS A 16 -12.14 -7.39 -76.16
CA LYS A 16 -12.29 -8.56 -75.28
C LYS A 16 -12.10 -8.06 -73.85
N ARG A 17 -13.19 -7.95 -73.09
CA ARG A 17 -13.10 -7.81 -71.64
C ARG A 17 -12.52 -9.11 -71.09
N THR A 18 -11.23 -9.12 -70.77
CA THR A 18 -10.64 -10.13 -69.92
C THR A 18 -11.35 -10.08 -68.58
N ARG A 19 -12.05 -11.16 -68.21
CA ARG A 19 -12.54 -11.36 -66.84
C ARG A 19 -11.32 -11.43 -65.93
N THR A 20 -11.03 -10.34 -65.24
CA THR A 20 -10.09 -10.35 -64.12
C THR A 20 -10.69 -11.27 -63.05
N LYS A 21 -10.08 -12.43 -62.82
CA LYS A 21 -10.40 -13.21 -61.61
C LYS A 21 -9.98 -12.33 -60.43
N SER A 22 -10.94 -11.85 -59.65
CA SER A 22 -10.63 -11.21 -58.37
C SER A 22 -9.95 -12.27 -57.52
N GLU A 23 -8.69 -12.09 -57.19
CA GLU A 23 -8.07 -12.89 -56.15
C GLU A 23 -8.83 -12.63 -54.85
N PRO A 24 -9.18 -13.66 -54.07
CA PRO A 24 -9.77 -13.43 -52.76
C PRO A 24 -8.74 -12.62 -51.96
N ALA A 25 -9.18 -11.51 -51.35
CA ALA A 25 -8.31 -10.76 -50.46
C ALA A 25 -7.74 -11.74 -49.43
N LEU A 26 -6.43 -11.92 -49.42
CA LEU A 26 -5.74 -12.68 -48.39
C LEU A 26 -5.94 -11.92 -47.08
N ILE A 27 -6.95 -12.32 -46.31
CA ILE A 27 -7.18 -11.76 -44.98
C ILE A 27 -6.01 -12.27 -44.13
N GLN A 28 -5.01 -11.42 -43.93
CA GLN A 28 -3.95 -11.66 -42.95
C GLN A 28 -4.55 -11.42 -41.56
N TYR A 29 -5.23 -12.44 -41.04
CA TYR A 29 -5.75 -12.43 -39.68
C TYR A 29 -4.74 -13.10 -38.75
N ASP A 30 -4.22 -12.32 -37.82
CA ASP A 30 -3.41 -12.82 -36.71
C ASP A 30 -4.27 -12.89 -35.45
N ILE A 31 -4.71 -14.11 -35.13
CA ILE A 31 -5.54 -14.39 -33.97
C ILE A 31 -4.85 -14.04 -32.65
N VAL A 32 -3.53 -14.17 -32.57
CA VAL A 32 -2.79 -13.87 -31.34
C VAL A 32 -2.83 -12.37 -31.08
N SER A 33 -2.57 -11.57 -32.11
CA SER A 33 -2.69 -10.11 -32.02
C SER A 33 -4.10 -9.65 -31.69
N ASP A 34 -5.12 -10.33 -32.20
CA ASP A 34 -6.51 -9.96 -31.96
C ASP A 34 -6.93 -10.27 -30.51
N VAL A 35 -6.63 -11.48 -30.02
CA VAL A 35 -6.91 -11.88 -28.64
C VAL A 35 -6.16 -11.00 -27.64
N MET A 36 -4.91 -10.65 -27.91
CA MET A 36 -4.13 -9.77 -27.01
C MET A 36 -4.63 -8.33 -26.98
N LYS A 37 -5.37 -7.89 -28.00
CA LYS A 37 -6.00 -6.55 -28.06
C LYS A 37 -7.42 -6.54 -27.52
N GLN A 38 -8.05 -7.71 -27.43
CA GLN A 38 -9.38 -7.84 -26.87
C GLN A 38 -9.37 -7.46 -25.38
N LYS A 39 -10.39 -6.72 -24.96
CA LYS A 39 -10.59 -6.43 -23.54
C LYS A 39 -10.96 -7.72 -22.82
N ALA A 40 -10.28 -8.03 -21.74
CA ALA A 40 -10.69 -9.10 -20.84
C ALA A 40 -11.91 -8.61 -20.05
N ASP A 41 -13.07 -9.20 -20.28
CA ASP A 41 -14.29 -8.96 -19.50
C ASP A 41 -14.17 -9.62 -18.12
N ILE A 42 -13.35 -9.04 -17.24
CA ILE A 42 -13.05 -9.53 -15.89
C ILE A 42 -13.40 -8.47 -14.84
N GLU A 43 -13.91 -8.89 -13.69
CA GLU A 43 -14.16 -7.98 -12.58
C GLU A 43 -12.86 -7.58 -11.86
N ILE A 44 -12.84 -6.38 -11.27
CA ILE A 44 -11.68 -5.89 -10.50
C ILE A 44 -11.38 -6.82 -9.32
N GLY A 45 -12.40 -7.41 -8.69
CA GLY A 45 -12.24 -8.37 -7.60
C GLY A 45 -11.46 -9.61 -8.01
N GLU A 46 -11.83 -10.19 -9.16
CA GLU A 46 -11.16 -11.37 -9.73
C GLU A 46 -9.72 -11.03 -10.18
N LEU A 47 -9.52 -9.86 -10.80
CA LEU A 47 -8.20 -9.39 -11.21
C LEU A 47 -7.23 -9.25 -10.03
N ILE A 48 -7.72 -8.74 -8.89
CA ILE A 48 -6.94 -8.59 -7.65
C ILE A 48 -6.61 -9.94 -7.01
N GLN A 49 -7.48 -10.94 -7.19
CA GLN A 49 -7.26 -12.30 -6.70
C GLN A 49 -6.16 -13.02 -7.51
N VAL A 50 -6.18 -12.88 -8.85
CA VAL A 50 -5.22 -13.53 -9.74
C VAL A 50 -3.88 -12.79 -9.79
N ALA A 51 -3.86 -11.47 -9.59
CA ALA A 51 -2.65 -10.64 -9.66
C ALA A 51 -2.33 -9.91 -8.33
N PRO A 52 -1.53 -10.53 -7.43
CA PRO A 52 -1.12 -9.92 -6.15
C PRO A 52 -0.34 -8.61 -6.28
N THR A 53 0.28 -8.35 -7.43
CA THR A 53 0.98 -7.09 -7.75
C THR A 53 0.00 -5.93 -7.89
N LEU A 54 -1.12 -6.14 -8.59
CA LEU A 54 -2.18 -5.14 -8.75
C LEU A 54 -2.87 -4.85 -7.43
N ARG A 55 -3.11 -5.89 -6.60
CA ARG A 55 -3.60 -5.73 -5.22
C ARG A 55 -2.73 -4.76 -4.42
N ARG A 56 -1.42 -4.99 -4.40
CA ARG A 56 -0.47 -4.14 -3.66
C ARG A 56 -0.47 -2.70 -4.15
N LYS A 57 -0.54 -2.50 -5.46
CA LYS A 57 -0.57 -1.16 -6.07
C LYS A 57 -1.86 -0.40 -5.73
N LEU A 58 -3.00 -1.08 -5.77
CA LEU A 58 -4.27 -0.50 -5.35
C LEU A 58 -4.21 -0.10 -3.87
N ILE A 59 -3.74 -0.99 -3.01
CA ILE A 59 -3.58 -0.71 -1.58
C ILE A 59 -2.62 0.47 -1.35
N SER A 60 -1.50 0.56 -2.07
CA SER A 60 -0.55 1.66 -1.89
C SER A 60 -1.10 3.02 -2.31
N GLU A 61 -1.97 3.05 -3.33
CA GLU A 61 -2.62 4.30 -3.77
C GLU A 61 -3.82 4.67 -2.89
N CYS A 62 -4.59 3.69 -2.40
CA CYS A 62 -5.69 3.93 -1.47
C CYS A 62 -5.21 4.22 -0.03
N ARG A 63 -3.95 3.94 0.29
CA ARG A 63 -3.35 4.33 1.57
C ARG A 63 -3.15 5.84 1.61
N PRO A 64 -3.51 6.53 2.70
CA PRO A 64 -3.21 7.94 2.89
C PRO A 64 -1.70 8.20 2.67
N LYS A 65 -1.36 9.02 1.68
CA LYS A 65 0.03 9.41 1.41
C LYS A 65 0.47 10.41 2.47
N ARG A 66 1.38 9.98 3.36
CA ARG A 66 2.04 10.87 4.33
C ARG A 66 2.80 11.97 3.57
N ILE A 67 2.45 13.23 3.80
CA ILE A 67 3.17 14.37 3.25
C ILE A 67 4.39 14.62 4.15
N SER A 68 5.60 14.38 3.65
CA SER A 68 6.83 14.68 4.38
C SER A 68 7.25 16.12 4.12
N THR A 69 6.85 17.05 4.98
CA THR A 69 7.25 18.47 4.90
C THR A 69 8.67 18.65 5.44
N LYS A 70 9.68 18.26 4.66
CA LYS A 70 11.09 18.65 4.88
C LYS A 70 11.30 20.07 4.36
N GLN A 71 10.89 21.10 5.10
CA GLN A 71 11.36 22.48 4.96
C GLN A 71 10.64 23.37 5.98
N GLN A 72 11.16 23.43 7.21
CA GLN A 72 11.09 24.57 8.14
C GLN A 72 11.54 24.10 9.53
N GLN A 73 12.86 24.00 9.72
CA GLN A 73 13.46 24.02 11.05
C GLN A 73 14.63 25.01 11.01
N GLN A 74 14.31 26.28 11.24
CA GLN A 74 15.23 27.21 11.84
C GLN A 74 14.54 27.85 13.04
N GLU A 75 15.23 27.77 14.17
CA GLU A 75 15.05 28.55 15.39
C GLU A 75 13.93 28.10 16.36
N GLN A 76 14.28 27.23 17.30
CA GLN A 76 14.59 27.65 18.68
C GLN A 76 15.00 26.44 19.54
N ARG A 77 16.17 26.56 20.18
CA ARG A 77 16.71 25.64 21.19
C ARG A 77 15.99 25.85 22.51
N GLN A 78 15.64 24.78 23.24
CA GLN A 78 16.03 24.53 24.64
C GLN A 78 15.97 23.02 24.97
N PRO A 79 16.81 22.50 25.89
CA PRO A 79 16.95 21.07 26.13
C PRO A 79 16.11 20.66 27.35
N MET A 80 15.21 19.68 27.24
CA MET A 80 14.70 18.98 28.43
C MET A 80 13.95 17.69 28.06
N ILE A 81 14.41 16.60 28.68
CA ILE A 81 13.70 15.35 28.98
C ILE A 81 13.17 14.60 27.77
N GLN A 82 13.96 13.63 27.30
CA GLN A 82 13.58 12.67 26.28
C GLN A 82 12.63 11.61 26.86
N ALA A 83 11.42 12.04 27.22
CA ALA A 83 10.28 11.15 27.15
C ALA A 83 10.01 10.90 25.65
N LEU A 84 9.79 9.65 25.28
CA LEU A 84 9.30 9.26 23.95
C LEU A 84 7.87 9.79 23.74
N ASP A 85 7.71 11.10 23.66
CA ASP A 85 6.57 11.71 23.00
C ASP A 85 6.87 11.64 21.51
N ILE A 86 6.41 10.54 20.89
CA ILE A 86 6.09 10.59 19.47
C ILE A 86 4.90 11.55 19.38
N VAL A 87 5.19 12.85 19.27
CA VAL A 87 4.22 13.85 18.88
C VAL A 87 3.96 13.59 17.39
N ASP A 88 3.03 12.67 17.13
CA ASP A 88 2.41 12.47 15.81
C ASP A 88 1.28 13.50 15.69
N ASP A 89 1.64 14.78 15.65
CA ASP A 89 0.72 15.86 15.25
C ASP A 89 0.45 15.69 13.75
N GLU A 90 -0.55 14.85 13.43
CA GLU A 90 -1.41 14.84 12.22
C GLU A 90 -2.06 13.46 11.94
N LEU A 91 -2.23 12.63 12.98
CA LEU A 91 -3.24 11.57 13.01
C LEU A 91 -4.08 11.75 14.27
N ASN A 92 -5.38 12.03 14.12
CA ASN A 92 -6.35 12.02 15.24
C ASN A 92 -6.63 10.59 15.74
N THR A 93 -5.59 9.76 15.87
CA THR A 93 -5.64 8.52 16.63
C THR A 93 -5.21 8.85 18.04
N THR A 94 -6.16 9.29 18.87
CA THR A 94 -5.90 9.52 20.29
C THR A 94 -5.60 8.16 20.93
N ALA A 95 -4.33 7.90 21.22
CA ALA A 95 -3.94 6.73 21.99
C ALA A 95 -4.73 6.72 23.30
N ALA A 96 -5.25 5.55 23.68
CA ALA A 96 -5.98 5.40 24.93
C ALA A 96 -4.99 5.56 26.08
N HIS A 97 -5.14 6.63 26.84
CA HIS A 97 -4.32 6.89 28.02
C HIS A 97 -5.17 6.79 29.28
N SER A 98 -4.57 6.21 30.32
CA SER A 98 -5.11 6.25 31.67
C SER A 98 -4.07 6.86 32.60
N THR A 99 -4.53 7.34 33.74
CA THR A 99 -3.66 7.67 34.86
C THR A 99 -3.79 6.53 35.87
N VAL A 100 -2.67 6.01 36.36
CA VAL A 100 -2.65 5.08 37.49
C VAL A 100 -1.74 5.62 38.59
N TYR A 101 -1.89 5.09 39.79
CA TYR A 101 -0.96 5.33 40.88
C TYR A 101 -0.09 4.08 41.07
N ILE A 102 1.22 4.26 41.14
CA ILE A 102 2.15 3.21 41.54
C ILE A 102 2.84 3.72 42.79
N ASN A 103 2.58 3.05 43.92
CA ASN A 103 2.77 3.65 45.24
C ASN A 103 2.01 5.00 45.30
N ASP A 104 2.67 6.06 45.79
CA ASP A 104 2.07 7.41 45.85
C ASP A 104 2.32 8.27 44.59
N LYS A 105 2.82 7.68 43.49
CA LYS A 105 3.18 8.44 42.27
C LYS A 105 2.15 8.28 41.17
N LYS A 106 1.69 9.42 40.64
CA LYS A 106 0.76 9.51 39.52
C LYS A 106 1.48 9.28 38.18
N ILE A 107 1.16 8.20 37.49
CA ILE A 107 1.79 7.79 36.23
C ILE A 107 0.76 7.81 35.10
N LYS A 108 1.11 8.47 33.98
CA LYS A 108 0.36 8.38 32.73
C LYS A 108 0.75 7.09 32.02
N THR A 109 -0.22 6.24 31.71
CA THR A 109 -0.03 4.95 31.07
C THR A 109 -0.74 4.91 29.72
N LEU A 110 -0.22 4.09 28.82
CA LEU A 110 -0.86 3.77 27.55
C LEU A 110 -1.61 2.45 27.70
N VAL A 111 -2.87 2.44 27.31
CA VAL A 111 -3.75 1.27 27.35
C VAL A 111 -3.73 0.62 25.96
N ASP A 112 -3.04 -0.51 25.86
CA ASP A 112 -2.92 -1.29 24.63
C ASP A 112 -3.52 -2.70 24.82
N CYS A 113 -4.63 -2.98 24.15
CA CYS A 113 -5.25 -4.30 24.15
C CYS A 113 -4.53 -5.31 23.23
N GLY A 114 -3.64 -4.83 22.35
CA GLY A 114 -2.81 -5.67 21.47
C GLY A 114 -1.51 -6.15 22.12
N ALA A 115 -1.14 -5.59 23.28
CA ALA A 115 0.06 -6.00 24.00
C ALA A 115 -0.18 -7.30 24.79
N ALA A 116 0.71 -8.28 24.62
CA ALA A 116 0.65 -9.55 25.34
C ALA A 116 1.11 -9.44 26.81
N LYS A 117 1.89 -8.42 27.15
CA LYS A 117 2.41 -8.15 28.50
C LYS A 117 2.47 -6.65 28.75
N THR A 118 2.24 -6.24 29.99
CA THR A 118 2.53 -4.88 30.45
C THR A 118 4.04 -4.68 30.52
N CYS A 119 4.51 -3.50 30.12
CA CYS A 119 5.92 -3.14 30.17
C CYS A 119 6.09 -1.72 30.74
N MET A 120 7.26 -1.47 31.33
CA MET A 120 7.68 -0.15 31.76
C MET A 120 9.12 0.09 31.33
N SER A 121 9.52 1.36 31.21
CA SER A 121 10.91 1.70 30.97
C SER A 121 11.77 1.46 32.22
N LYS A 122 13.06 1.19 32.03
CA LYS A 122 14.00 1.06 33.15
C LYS A 122 14.08 2.34 33.98
N GLU A 123 14.08 3.49 33.31
CA GLU A 123 14.07 4.81 33.95
C GLU A 123 12.86 5.02 34.87
N LEU A 124 11.67 4.56 34.46
CA LEU A 124 10.47 4.63 35.31
C LEU A 124 10.59 3.68 36.50
N ALA A 125 11.11 2.47 36.30
CA ALA A 125 11.35 1.53 37.39
C ALA A 125 12.34 2.11 38.42
N ASP A 126 13.44 2.70 37.95
CA ASP A 126 14.45 3.34 38.80
C ASP A 126 13.87 4.55 39.57
N MET A 127 13.04 5.36 38.91
CA MET A 127 12.34 6.49 39.55
C MET A 127 11.35 6.05 40.63
N LEU A 128 10.78 4.86 40.48
CA LEU A 128 9.86 4.25 41.45
C LEU A 128 10.60 3.43 42.52
N GLY A 129 11.93 3.27 42.40
CA GLY A 129 12.72 2.45 43.31
C GLY A 129 12.43 0.95 43.18
N LEU A 130 12.00 0.50 42.01
CA LEU A 130 11.68 -0.90 41.73
C LEU A 130 12.90 -1.63 41.17
N GLU A 131 13.16 -2.84 41.68
CA GLU A 131 14.23 -3.71 41.23
C GLU A 131 13.69 -4.83 40.33
N ILE A 132 14.58 -5.45 39.56
CA ILE A 132 14.24 -6.59 38.72
C ILE A 132 14.31 -7.85 39.58
N ASP A 133 13.18 -8.55 39.70
CA ASP A 133 13.07 -9.75 40.52
C ASP A 133 13.53 -11.01 39.79
N ALA A 134 13.37 -11.05 38.46
CA ALA A 134 13.70 -12.21 37.64
C ALA A 134 14.18 -11.85 36.23
N PRO A 135 14.99 -12.71 35.59
CA PRO A 135 15.32 -12.56 34.17
C PRO A 135 14.06 -12.73 33.30
N SER A 136 14.05 -12.10 32.13
CA SER A 136 12.95 -12.21 31.16
C SER A 136 13.44 -12.82 29.86
N GLU A 137 12.69 -13.77 29.33
CA GLU A 137 12.87 -14.32 27.97
C GLU A 137 12.04 -13.55 26.92
N SER A 138 11.35 -12.48 27.34
CA SER A 138 10.41 -11.77 26.46
C SER A 138 11.16 -10.83 25.52
N VAL A 139 10.81 -10.89 24.23
CA VAL A 139 11.36 -10.01 23.20
C VAL A 139 10.21 -9.25 22.53
N PHE A 140 10.21 -7.93 22.69
CA PHE A 140 9.20 -7.05 22.09
C PHE A 140 9.56 -6.79 20.63
N THR A 141 8.57 -6.85 19.75
CA THR A 141 8.71 -6.40 18.36
C THR A 141 8.08 -5.02 18.25
N LEU A 142 8.90 -4.01 17.94
CA LEU A 142 8.45 -2.63 17.79
C LEU A 142 7.81 -2.43 16.41
N GLY A 143 7.05 -1.34 16.25
CA GLY A 143 6.33 -1.05 14.99
C GLY A 143 7.23 -0.89 13.75
N ASN A 144 8.54 -0.70 13.94
CA ASN A 144 9.56 -0.70 12.89
C ASN A 144 10.15 -2.10 12.60
N ASN A 145 9.57 -3.17 13.17
CA ASN A 145 10.04 -4.55 13.15
C ASN A 145 11.37 -4.81 13.88
N SER A 146 11.91 -3.84 14.62
CA SER A 146 13.07 -4.11 15.47
C SER A 146 12.65 -4.96 16.67
N LYS A 147 13.58 -5.78 17.16
CA LYS A 147 13.38 -6.65 18.32
C LYS A 147 14.15 -6.09 19.50
N GLN A 148 13.48 -5.92 20.63
CA GLN A 148 14.09 -5.43 21.86
C GLN A 148 13.82 -6.41 23.00
N PRO A 149 14.86 -7.03 23.59
CA PRO A 149 14.68 -7.91 24.74
C PRO A 149 14.27 -7.10 25.98
N ALA A 150 13.41 -7.70 26.80
CA ALA A 150 13.11 -7.17 28.12
C ALA A 150 14.34 -7.31 29.03
N LEU A 151 14.56 -6.32 29.91
CA LEU A 151 15.66 -6.38 30.89
C LEU A 151 15.39 -7.40 32.00
N GLY A 152 14.13 -7.65 32.32
CA GLY A 152 13.72 -8.53 33.41
C GLY A 152 12.22 -8.44 33.69
N ILE A 153 11.81 -9.02 34.81
CA ILE A 153 10.43 -9.04 35.33
C ILE A 153 10.43 -8.45 36.74
N ILE A 154 9.43 -7.62 37.02
CA ILE A 154 9.12 -7.10 38.35
C ILE A 154 7.75 -7.67 38.72
N TYR A 155 7.66 -8.34 39.87
CA TYR A 155 6.43 -8.93 40.39
C TYR A 155 5.72 -7.97 41.34
N ASP A 156 4.40 -8.17 41.47
CA ASP A 156 3.56 -7.54 42.50
C ASP A 156 3.67 -6.00 42.61
N VAL A 157 3.86 -5.32 41.48
CA VAL A 157 3.85 -3.85 41.41
C VAL A 157 2.47 -3.34 41.86
N PRO A 158 2.36 -2.51 42.93
CA PRO A 158 1.08 -2.06 43.46
C PRO A 158 0.51 -0.95 42.57
N ILE A 159 -0.35 -1.34 41.62
CA ILE A 159 -1.02 -0.43 40.70
C ILE A 159 -2.44 -0.14 41.21
N GLU A 160 -2.72 1.13 41.48
CA GLU A 160 -4.03 1.62 41.91
C GLU A 160 -4.70 2.44 40.81
N ALA A 161 -5.99 2.22 40.60
CA ALA A 161 -6.80 3.04 39.71
C ALA A 161 -7.17 4.37 40.40
N PRO A 162 -7.33 5.47 39.64
CA PRO A 162 -7.85 6.71 40.20
C PRO A 162 -9.23 6.44 40.81
N ILE A 163 -9.40 6.81 42.08
CA ILE A 163 -10.72 6.81 42.71
C ILE A 163 -11.54 7.90 41.99
N GLY A 164 -12.61 7.46 41.32
CA GLY A 164 -13.54 8.34 40.59
C GLY A 164 -14.52 9.06 41.50
#